data_AF-A0A965USJ5-F1
#
_entry.id   AF-A0A965USJ5-F1
#
_cell.length_a   1.000
_cell.length_b   1.000
_cell.length_c   1.000
_cell.angle_alpha   90.00
_cell.angle_beta   90.00
_cell.angle_gamma   90.00
#
_symmetry.space_group_name_H-M   'P 1'
#
loop_
_entity.id
_entity.type
_entity.pdbx_description
1 polymer ?
#
loop_
_entity_poly.entity_id
_entity_poly.type
_entity_poly.pdbx_seq_one_letter_code
_entity_poly.pdbx_strand_id
1 'polypeptide(L)'
;MRTLLSFIALLGFTTTKLGNALIDLRPIAKKIDVKKIKVRITGYWPGEDEWSSRYQSSTGTKLRAGRHCAVDPDIIPLWSKIRVMGAKREWVAVDTGTAVKSKKASKGRMPVVDVFAASEAQFNAMRLPKVATVEVSR
;
A
#
# COMPACT_ATOMS: atom_id res chain seq x y z
N MET A 1 -12.82 81.03 -5.08
CA MET A 1 -13.70 80.45 -4.04
C MET A 1 -14.19 79.08 -4.50
N ARG A 2 -13.92 78.05 -3.69
CA ARG A 2 -14.76 76.85 -3.40
C ARG A 2 -15.36 76.04 -4.58
N THR A 3 -14.73 74.88 -4.80
CA THR A 3 -15.31 73.51 -4.88
C THR A 3 -16.55 73.24 -5.75
N LEU A 4 -16.46 72.26 -6.67
CA LEU A 4 -17.16 70.97 -6.51
C LEU A 4 -16.67 69.89 -7.49
N LEU A 5 -16.42 68.68 -6.95
CA LEU A 5 -16.17 67.42 -7.65
C LEU A 5 -17.44 66.84 -8.29
N SER A 6 -17.29 66.08 -9.38
CA SER A 6 -18.03 64.84 -9.69
C SER A 6 -17.32 64.12 -10.85
N PHE A 7 -16.51 63.07 -10.62
CA PHE A 7 -16.80 61.66 -10.33
C PHE A 7 -17.60 60.89 -11.41
N ILE A 8 -17.06 59.70 -11.74
CA ILE A 8 -17.64 58.51 -12.42
C ILE A 8 -17.29 58.39 -13.92
N ALA A 9 -16.76 57.29 -14.46
CA ALA A 9 -16.17 56.10 -13.86
C ALA A 9 -15.37 55.33 -14.93
N LEU A 10 -14.29 54.73 -14.44
CA LEU A 10 -13.59 53.53 -14.89
C LEU A 10 -14.32 52.66 -15.94
N LEU A 11 -13.77 52.58 -17.14
CA LEU A 11 -13.88 51.43 -18.05
C LEU A 11 -12.47 51.01 -18.47
N GLY A 12 -11.74 50.43 -17.52
CA GLY A 12 -10.47 49.76 -17.76
C GLY A 12 -10.70 48.29 -18.05
N PHE A 13 -11.04 47.94 -19.29
CA PHE A 13 -10.82 46.58 -19.79
C PHE A 13 -9.32 46.40 -20.06
N THR A 14 -8.56 46.01 -19.05
CA THR A 14 -7.24 45.41 -19.27
C THR A 14 -7.37 43.91 -19.06
N THR A 15 -7.71 43.22 -20.15
CA THR A 15 -7.37 41.82 -20.31
C THR A 15 -5.84 41.69 -20.21
N THR A 16 -5.36 40.91 -19.24
CA THR A 16 -4.11 40.12 -19.28
C THR A 16 -3.75 39.70 -17.85
N LYS A 17 -4.49 38.73 -17.28
CA LYS A 17 -3.96 37.93 -16.15
C LYS A 17 -4.74 36.64 -15.84
N LEU A 18 -5.50 36.09 -16.79
CA LEU A 18 -6.21 34.81 -16.61
C LEU A 18 -5.53 33.61 -17.32
N GLY A 19 -4.49 33.85 -18.13
CA GLY A 19 -3.83 32.78 -18.89
C GLY A 19 -2.93 31.84 -18.08
N ASN A 20 -2.47 32.26 -16.89
CA ASN A 20 -1.44 31.52 -16.14
C ASN A 20 -1.95 30.85 -14.84
N ALA A 21 -3.25 30.92 -14.54
CA ALA A 21 -3.83 30.25 -13.37
C ALA A 21 -4.35 28.82 -13.67
N LEU A 22 -4.26 28.36 -14.92
CA LEU A 22 -4.66 27.00 -15.33
C LEU A 22 -3.47 26.03 -15.39
N ILE A 23 -2.25 26.50 -15.13
CA ILE A 23 -1.05 25.66 -14.97
C ILE A 23 -0.78 25.56 -13.48
N ASP A 24 -1.49 24.65 -12.80
CA ASP A 24 -1.03 23.86 -11.63
C ASP A 24 -2.20 23.38 -10.75
N LEU A 25 -3.25 22.83 -11.39
CA LEU A 25 -4.24 21.96 -10.73
C LEU A 25 -4.04 20.50 -11.12
N ARG A 26 -2.82 20.13 -11.55
CA ARG A 26 -2.44 18.72 -11.47
C ARG A 26 -2.50 18.42 -9.97
N PRO A 27 -3.30 17.45 -9.50
CA PRO A 27 -3.17 17.04 -8.12
C PRO A 27 -1.68 16.76 -7.95
N ILE A 28 -1.07 17.35 -6.93
CA ILE A 28 0.27 17.01 -6.47
C ILE A 28 0.23 15.49 -6.31
N ALA A 29 0.58 14.76 -7.36
CA ALA A 29 0.42 13.34 -7.44
C ALA A 29 1.50 12.85 -6.52
N LYS A 30 1.13 12.69 -5.25
CA LYS A 30 2.01 12.23 -4.18
C LYS A 30 2.76 11.04 -4.76
N LYS A 31 4.05 11.24 -5.00
CA LYS A 31 4.89 10.24 -5.65
C LYS A 31 4.87 9.04 -4.71
N ILE A 32 4.05 8.03 -5.02
CA ILE A 32 3.97 6.82 -4.21
C ILE A 32 5.35 6.19 -4.32
N ASP A 33 6.10 6.20 -3.21
CA ASP A 33 7.40 5.55 -3.17
C ASP A 33 7.16 4.04 -3.20
N VAL A 34 7.26 3.47 -4.40
CA VAL A 34 7.08 2.03 -4.63
C VAL A 34 8.43 1.36 -4.44
N LYS A 35 8.64 0.77 -3.25
CA LYS A 35 9.85 0.01 -2.94
C LYS A 35 9.75 -1.39 -3.56
N LYS A 36 10.77 -1.82 -4.30
CA LYS A 36 10.87 -3.17 -4.86
C LYS A 36 11.75 -4.06 -3.99
N ILE A 37 11.23 -5.21 -3.56
CA ILE A 37 11.94 -6.13 -2.65
C ILE A 37 11.82 -7.57 -3.16
N LYS A 38 12.93 -8.31 -3.18
CA LYS A 38 12.91 -9.75 -3.47
C LYS A 38 12.58 -10.52 -2.19
N VAL A 39 11.55 -11.35 -2.21
CA VAL A 39 10.99 -12.03 -1.04
C VAL A 39 10.74 -13.52 -1.29
N ARG A 40 10.68 -14.30 -0.20
CA ARG A 40 10.13 -15.66 -0.16
C ARG A 40 8.62 -15.57 0.12
N ILE A 41 7.80 -16.18 -0.73
CA ILE A 41 6.33 -16.20 -0.53
C ILE A 41 5.88 -17.53 0.10
N THR A 42 5.27 -17.47 1.27
CA THR A 42 4.65 -18.62 1.93
C THR A 42 3.15 -18.36 2.11
N GLY A 43 2.43 -19.36 2.63
CA GLY A 43 1.04 -19.20 3.01
C GLY A 43 0.79 -19.81 4.37
N TYR A 44 -0.16 -19.22 5.08
CA TYR A 44 -0.73 -19.71 6.34
C TYR A 44 -2.26 -19.62 6.28
N TRP A 45 -2.94 -20.45 7.08
CA TRP A 45 -4.40 -20.51 7.09
C TRP A 45 -4.95 -20.78 8.50
N PRO A 46 -6.28 -20.62 8.73
CA PRO A 46 -6.90 -20.93 10.01
C PRO A 46 -6.63 -22.37 10.44
N GLY A 47 -6.38 -22.58 11.74
CA GLY A 47 -6.10 -23.89 12.31
C GLY A 47 -4.62 -24.18 12.53
N GLU A 48 -3.72 -23.32 12.05
CA GLU A 48 -2.27 -23.43 12.35
C GLU A 48 -1.92 -22.96 13.77
N ASP A 49 -2.69 -22.02 14.33
CA ASP A 49 -2.62 -21.59 15.73
C ASP A 49 -3.98 -21.08 16.25
N GLU A 50 -4.04 -20.72 17.54
CA GLU A 50 -5.28 -20.21 18.16
C GLU A 50 -5.75 -18.87 17.56
N TRP A 51 -4.83 -18.02 17.14
CA TRP A 51 -5.12 -16.66 16.65
C TRP A 51 -5.67 -16.67 15.22
N SER A 52 -5.01 -17.40 14.31
CA SER A 52 -5.43 -17.65 12.94
C SER A 52 -6.77 -18.40 12.89
N SER A 53 -7.02 -19.32 13.83
CA SER A 53 -8.31 -19.99 13.98
C SER A 53 -9.46 -19.02 14.29
N ARG A 54 -9.17 -17.93 15.01
CA ARG A 54 -10.10 -16.83 15.28
C ARG A 54 -10.04 -15.73 14.22
N TYR A 55 -9.26 -15.91 13.15
CA TYR A 55 -9.01 -14.90 12.12
C TYR A 55 -8.48 -13.58 12.72
N GLN A 56 -7.65 -13.64 13.74
CA GLN A 56 -7.11 -12.46 14.41
C GLN A 56 -5.64 -12.25 14.01
N SER A 57 -5.32 -11.06 13.50
CA SER A 57 -3.92 -10.66 13.25
C SER A 57 -3.29 -10.02 14.50
N SER A 58 -1.96 -9.92 14.50
CA SER A 58 -1.18 -9.18 15.50
C SER A 58 -1.50 -7.69 15.60
N THR A 59 -2.16 -7.09 14.60
CA THR A 59 -2.67 -5.70 14.66
C THR A 59 -4.09 -5.61 15.22
N GLY A 60 -4.70 -6.72 15.62
CA GLY A 60 -6.12 -6.79 16.01
C GLY A 60 -7.09 -6.77 14.83
N THR A 61 -6.59 -6.82 13.60
CA THR A 61 -7.42 -6.82 12.39
C THR A 61 -8.01 -8.21 12.15
N LYS A 62 -9.30 -8.28 11.80
CA LYS A 62 -9.89 -9.52 11.33
C LYS A 62 -9.30 -9.91 9.96
N LEU A 63 -8.60 -11.04 9.93
CA LEU A 63 -7.92 -11.58 8.75
C LEU A 63 -8.91 -11.89 7.63
N ARG A 64 -8.54 -11.57 6.40
CA ARG A 64 -9.32 -11.84 5.18
C ARG A 64 -8.48 -12.66 4.21
N ALA A 65 -8.90 -13.91 3.99
CA ALA A 65 -8.23 -14.84 3.10
C ALA A 65 -8.05 -14.25 1.70
N GLY A 66 -6.85 -14.40 1.14
CA GLY A 66 -6.48 -13.90 -0.18
C GLY A 66 -6.34 -12.38 -0.29
N ARG A 67 -6.37 -11.66 0.85
CA ARG A 67 -6.20 -10.20 0.93
C ARG A 67 -5.15 -9.76 1.95
N HIS A 68 -4.97 -10.51 3.03
CA HIS A 68 -4.03 -10.14 4.10
C HIS A 68 -2.77 -11.00 4.06
N CYS A 69 -1.69 -10.49 4.65
CA CYS A 69 -0.43 -11.20 4.78
C CYS A 69 0.32 -10.77 6.04
N ALA A 70 1.25 -11.62 6.47
CA ALA A 70 2.21 -11.35 7.52
C ALA A 70 3.57 -10.96 6.93
N VAL A 71 4.22 -9.99 7.56
CA VAL A 71 5.55 -9.49 7.18
C VAL A 71 6.43 -9.24 8.40
N ASP A 72 7.70 -8.95 8.14
CA ASP A 72 8.60 -8.32 9.11
C ASP A 72 8.42 -6.79 9.06
N PRO A 73 7.86 -6.16 10.12
CA PRO A 73 7.59 -4.72 10.17
C PRO A 73 8.82 -3.84 10.02
N ASP A 74 10.00 -4.35 10.37
CA ASP A 74 11.27 -3.63 10.28
C ASP A 74 11.75 -3.50 8.83
N ILE A 75 11.20 -4.31 7.92
CA ILE A 75 11.55 -4.34 6.48
C ILE A 75 10.41 -3.79 5.61
N ILE A 76 9.18 -4.21 5.92
CA ILE A 76 7.93 -3.82 5.25
C ILE A 76 6.98 -3.32 6.35
N PRO A 77 6.70 -2.01 6.42
CA PRO A 77 5.80 -1.47 7.43
C PRO A 77 4.42 -2.13 7.39
N LEU A 78 3.82 -2.29 8.57
CA LEU A 78 2.42 -2.70 8.66
C LEU A 78 1.52 -1.66 7.95
N TRP A 79 0.43 -2.18 7.39
CA TRP A 79 -0.52 -1.53 6.51
C TRP A 79 0.00 -1.17 5.11
N SER A 80 1.22 -1.58 4.77
CA SER A 80 1.67 -1.53 3.38
C SER A 80 0.89 -2.49 2.49
N LYS A 81 0.69 -2.05 1.25
CA LYS A 81 0.19 -2.86 0.14
C LYS A 81 1.35 -3.56 -0.52
N ILE A 82 1.18 -4.85 -0.80
CA ILE A 82 2.19 -5.72 -1.40
C ILE A 82 1.60 -6.26 -2.69
N ARG A 83 2.33 -6.07 -3.79
CA ARG A 83 1.94 -6.60 -5.10
C ARG A 83 3.10 -7.38 -5.69
N VAL A 84 2.88 -8.64 -6.02
CA VAL A 84 3.86 -9.42 -6.78
C VAL A 84 3.97 -8.83 -8.17
N MET A 85 5.19 -8.52 -8.64
CA MET A 85 5.39 -7.96 -9.97
C MET A 85 4.84 -8.92 -11.03
N GLY A 86 3.98 -8.41 -11.92
CA GLY A 86 3.30 -9.21 -12.94
C GLY A 86 2.01 -9.90 -12.47
N ALA A 87 1.69 -9.89 -11.17
CA ALA A 87 0.41 -10.36 -10.66
C ALA A 87 -0.62 -9.22 -10.59
N LYS A 88 -1.90 -9.57 -10.73
CA LYS A 88 -3.03 -8.64 -10.55
C LYS A 88 -3.45 -8.47 -9.09
N ARG A 89 -3.06 -9.39 -8.22
CA ARG A 89 -3.49 -9.44 -6.82
C ARG A 89 -2.58 -8.58 -5.94
N GLU A 90 -3.19 -7.92 -4.98
CA GLU A 90 -2.54 -7.13 -3.92
C GLU A 90 -2.92 -7.72 -2.56
N TRP A 91 -1.98 -7.66 -1.62
CA TRP A 91 -2.18 -8.02 -0.22
C TRP A 91 -1.88 -6.83 0.69
N VAL A 92 -2.50 -6.79 1.87
CA VAL A 92 -2.23 -5.80 2.91
C VAL A 92 -1.49 -6.47 4.06
N ALA A 93 -0.36 -5.88 4.45
CA ALA A 93 0.47 -6.33 5.56
C ALA A 93 -0.18 -5.95 6.91
N VAL A 94 -1.03 -6.81 7.46
CA VAL A 94 -1.73 -6.53 8.73
C VAL A 94 -1.24 -7.42 9.87
N ASP A 95 -0.26 -8.27 9.61
CA ASP A 95 0.17 -9.31 10.53
C ASP A 95 1.69 -9.48 10.59
N THR A 96 2.16 -10.22 11.60
CA THR A 96 3.56 -10.59 11.79
C THR A 96 3.65 -11.90 12.59
N GLY A 97 4.80 -12.55 12.52
CA GLY A 97 5.06 -13.77 13.28
C GLY A 97 6.55 -14.04 13.43
N THR A 98 6.93 -14.82 14.44
CA THR A 98 8.34 -15.11 14.76
C THR A 98 9.07 -15.77 13.59
N ALA A 99 8.41 -16.69 12.86
CA ALA A 99 8.98 -17.35 11.69
C ALA A 99 9.19 -16.38 10.50
N VAL A 100 8.35 -15.36 10.38
CA VAL A 100 8.43 -14.31 9.36
C VAL A 100 9.60 -13.37 9.66
N LYS A 101 9.69 -12.87 10.91
CA LYS A 101 10.79 -12.00 11.37
C LYS A 101 12.16 -12.69 11.29
N SER A 102 12.23 -13.96 11.70
CA SER A 102 13.46 -14.77 11.59
C SER A 102 13.76 -15.25 10.16
N LYS A 103 12.91 -14.92 9.17
CA LYS A 103 13.07 -15.32 7.77
C LYS A 103 13.25 -16.85 7.61
N LYS A 104 12.56 -17.63 8.45
CA LYS A 104 12.75 -19.09 8.58
C LYS A 104 12.59 -19.80 7.24
N ALA A 105 11.56 -19.44 6.47
CA ALA A 105 11.26 -20.05 5.17
C ALA A 105 12.31 -19.79 4.07
N SER A 106 13.19 -18.80 4.26
CA SER A 106 14.29 -18.49 3.35
C SER A 106 15.67 -18.90 3.90
N LYS A 107 15.71 -19.48 5.11
CA LYS A 107 16.94 -19.75 5.88
C LYS A 107 17.72 -18.46 6.17
N GLY A 108 17.04 -17.37 6.55
CA GLY A 108 17.68 -16.09 6.85
C GLY A 108 18.01 -15.21 5.64
N ARG A 109 17.91 -15.74 4.41
CA ARG A 109 18.47 -15.09 3.21
C ARG A 109 17.61 -13.99 2.61
N MET A 110 16.29 -14.08 2.75
CA MET A 110 15.34 -13.15 2.13
C MET A 110 14.20 -12.82 3.10
N PRO A 111 13.64 -11.60 3.05
CA PRO A 111 12.38 -11.31 3.73
C PRO A 111 11.28 -12.29 3.31
N VAL A 112 10.37 -12.58 4.22
CA VAL A 112 9.24 -13.50 3.98
C VAL A 112 7.96 -12.68 3.91
N VAL A 113 7.13 -12.96 2.92
CA VAL A 113 5.74 -12.51 2.84
C VAL A 113 4.87 -13.76 2.97
N ASP A 114 4.14 -13.85 4.06
CA ASP A 114 3.31 -15.01 4.38
C ASP A 114 1.85 -14.69 4.11
N VAL A 115 1.28 -15.26 3.05
CA VAL A 115 -0.07 -14.91 2.58
C VAL A 115 -1.13 -15.65 3.38
N PHE A 116 -2.08 -14.91 3.93
CA PHE A 116 -3.22 -15.54 4.59
C PHE A 116 -4.20 -16.11 3.56
N ALA A 117 -4.43 -17.41 3.61
CA ALA A 117 -5.39 -18.12 2.79
C ALA A 117 -6.48 -18.77 3.66
N ALA A 118 -7.61 -19.12 3.05
CA ALA A 118 -8.69 -19.85 3.72
C ALA A 118 -8.30 -21.32 3.95
N SER A 119 -7.40 -21.85 3.13
CA SER A 119 -6.87 -23.20 3.18
C SER A 119 -5.61 -23.31 2.32
N GLU A 120 -4.88 -24.41 2.49
CA GLU A 120 -3.78 -24.78 1.60
C GLU A 120 -4.21 -24.86 0.14
N ALA A 121 -5.39 -25.44 -0.14
CA ALA A 121 -5.93 -25.53 -1.50
C ALA A 121 -6.13 -24.14 -2.12
N GLN A 122 -6.62 -23.16 -1.35
CA GLN A 122 -6.74 -21.79 -1.85
C GLN A 122 -5.36 -21.18 -2.12
N PHE A 123 -4.39 -21.35 -1.22
CA PHE A 123 -3.03 -20.85 -1.42
C PHE A 123 -2.42 -21.42 -2.72
N ASN A 124 -2.51 -22.73 -2.92
CA ASN A 124 -2.01 -23.40 -4.12
C ASN A 124 -2.72 -22.90 -5.40
N ALA A 125 -4.03 -22.65 -5.32
CA ALA A 125 -4.80 -22.09 -6.44
C ALA A 125 -4.39 -20.64 -6.81
N MET A 126 -3.75 -19.89 -5.90
CA MET A 126 -3.19 -18.57 -6.23
C MET A 126 -1.97 -18.65 -7.15
N ARG A 127 -1.34 -19.83 -7.29
CA ARG A 127 -0.19 -20.10 -8.18
C ARG A 127 0.95 -19.08 -8.00
N LEU A 128 1.20 -18.67 -6.75
CA LEU A 128 2.25 -17.70 -6.45
C LEU A 128 3.63 -18.34 -6.63
N PRO A 129 4.59 -17.62 -7.22
CA PRO A 129 5.95 -18.12 -7.30
C PRO A 129 6.56 -18.21 -5.89
N LYS A 130 7.39 -19.24 -5.67
CA LYS A 130 8.07 -19.47 -4.39
C LYS A 130 8.92 -18.28 -3.93
N VAL A 131 9.50 -17.57 -4.90
CA VAL A 131 10.32 -16.37 -4.73
C VAL A 131 9.88 -15.34 -5.76
N ALA A 132 9.71 -14.08 -5.34
CA ALA A 132 9.25 -13.02 -6.23
C ALA A 132 9.87 -11.67 -5.87
N THR A 133 9.88 -10.75 -6.83
CA THR A 133 10.01 -9.33 -6.52
C THR A 133 8.62 -8.77 -6.27
N VAL A 134 8.44 -8.13 -5.12
CA VAL A 134 7.20 -7.44 -4.76
C VAL A 134 7.41 -5.94 -4.79
N GLU A 135 6.37 -5.23 -5.19
CA GLU A 135 6.21 -3.80 -5.00
C GLU A 135 5.49 -3.56 -3.68
N VAL A 136 6.05 -2.64 -2.88
CA VAL A 136 5.51 -2.22 -1.59
C VAL A 136 5.12 -0.76 -1.71
N SER A 137 3.87 -0.45 -1.40
CA SER A 137 3.33 0.92 -1.40
C SER A 137 2.51 1.19 -0.15
N ARG A 138 2.25 2.47 0.13
CA ARG A 138 1.43 2.92 1.27
C ARG A 138 0.39 3.92 0.80
#